data_AF-A0A8C1JVD3-F1
#
_entry.id   AF-A0A8C1JVD3-F1
#
_cell.length_a   1.000
_cell.length_b   1.000
_cell.length_c   1.000
_cell.angle_alpha   90.00
_cell.angle_beta   90.00
_cell.angle_gamma   90.00
#
_symmetry.space_group_name_H-M   'P 1'
#
loop_
_entity.id
_entity.type
_entity.pdbx_description
1 polymer ?
#
loop_
_entity_poly.entity_id
_entity_poly.type
_entity_poly.pdbx_seq_one_letter_code
_entity_poly.pdbx_strand_id
1 'polypeptide(L)'
;MYLFIYCLGEEELSLFTENVLFPRCRSTYPPWLTIPTFIPTGSDLQVCLSKNLTCCTKKMEERYQVAARRDIQNLLQTTSSSLKFLISRNVAAFQETVESLVHQAENHTHAVLLHTYRDLAGPAAAPLGEFFTDVGLFVLGSELSLEEASQRFFDALFPLVYERLVEPDLSRMSLSYSECVRASCRDLGPYGGAPGRLAALISRASMPGRVFLQALHLGVEVINTTDHIQLSRECRRGLLRMSYCPHCQGLTTSKPCMGYCLNVVRGCLASLAEVDAHWREFVRSLETLSTRMHGAQDLEQVLLEVHGLVRDAVAHAQRNTPRLSAQVRRVCGDPVRQQPEQVSSGQHGSVGRDSIPLKGAVRNADDTLSNRRKEFLSSLRLHRAFYGGLADQLCVSDLAPGDGTACWNGAGVASYTLRVVGNGIKAQAENPEVKVKEADPVISQVIDKLKHINQLLQGKSIPKLGTLDQIETGSGDGYSGDCDDEDGCWGSGNGAAERRRIETMYMEA
;
A
#
# COMPACT_ATOMS: atom_id res chain seq x y z
N MET A 1 53.01 46.95 -16.83
CA MET A 1 51.73 47.69 -17.01
C MET A 1 51.12 47.87 -15.63
N TYR A 2 51.78 48.71 -14.84
CA TYR A 2 51.36 49.21 -13.52
C TYR A 2 50.94 50.67 -13.76
N LEU A 3 50.02 51.17 -12.92
CA LEU A 3 49.36 52.49 -12.96
C LEU A 3 48.20 52.61 -13.96
N PHE A 4 46.99 52.38 -13.48
CA PHE A 4 45.79 53.24 -13.65
C PHE A 4 44.66 52.62 -12.79
N ILE A 5 44.91 52.51 -11.48
CA ILE A 5 43.89 52.29 -10.46
C ILE A 5 43.94 53.57 -9.65
N TYR A 6 43.05 54.53 -9.94
CA TYR A 6 42.56 55.62 -9.08
C TYR A 6 41.85 56.61 -10.01
N CYS A 7 40.56 56.87 -9.73
CA CYS A 7 39.61 57.71 -10.47
C CYS A 7 38.86 57.06 -11.65
N LEU A 8 38.01 56.07 -11.37
CA LEU A 8 36.74 55.94 -12.11
C LEU A 8 35.67 56.55 -11.21
N GLY A 9 35.07 57.66 -11.64
CA GLY A 9 33.98 58.33 -10.92
C GLY A 9 32.72 57.45 -10.89
N GLU A 10 31.80 57.73 -9.97
CA GLU A 10 30.52 57.01 -9.83
C GLU A 10 29.73 56.90 -11.16
N GLU A 11 29.91 57.84 -12.10
CA GLU A 11 29.32 57.83 -13.44
C GLU A 11 29.89 56.74 -14.37
N GLU A 12 31.18 56.39 -14.29
CA GLU A 12 31.74 55.34 -15.15
C GLU A 12 31.37 53.92 -14.67
N LEU A 13 31.13 53.75 -13.36
CA LEU A 13 30.53 52.53 -12.81
C LEU A 13 29.04 52.40 -13.20
N SER A 14 28.29 53.50 -13.30
CA SER A 14 26.90 53.49 -13.77
C SER A 14 26.81 53.13 -15.26
N LEU A 15 27.73 53.65 -16.09
CA LEU A 15 27.81 53.34 -17.52
C LEU A 15 28.23 51.88 -17.81
N PHE A 16 29.12 51.29 -16.99
CA PHE A 16 29.49 49.88 -17.14
C PHE A 16 28.34 48.93 -16.72
N THR A 17 27.50 49.37 -15.78
CA THR A 17 26.35 48.59 -15.28
C THR A 17 25.11 48.71 -16.15
N GLU A 18 24.90 49.85 -16.81
CA GLU A 18 23.90 50.02 -17.89
C GLU A 18 24.23 49.21 -19.15
N ASN A 19 25.50 49.10 -19.55
CA ASN A 19 25.86 48.47 -20.83
C ASN A 19 26.06 46.95 -20.79
N VAL A 20 26.27 46.33 -19.62
CA VAL A 20 26.55 44.87 -19.52
C VAL A 20 25.50 44.11 -18.70
N LEU A 21 25.06 44.65 -17.57
CA LEU A 21 24.09 43.98 -16.70
C LEU A 21 22.66 44.20 -17.19
N PHE A 22 22.32 45.41 -17.63
CA PHE A 22 20.97 45.76 -18.11
C PHE A 22 20.52 44.92 -19.33
N PRO A 23 21.36 44.66 -20.35
CA PRO A 23 20.99 43.77 -21.46
C PRO A 23 20.84 42.31 -21.03
N ARG A 24 21.71 41.84 -20.12
CA ARG A 24 21.62 40.50 -19.51
C ARG A 24 20.33 40.35 -18.72
N CYS A 25 19.98 41.31 -17.86
CA CYS A 25 18.71 41.33 -17.15
C CYS A 25 17.53 41.40 -18.14
N ARG A 26 17.58 42.21 -19.21
CA ARG A 26 16.50 42.26 -20.21
C ARG A 26 16.23 40.92 -20.91
N SER A 27 17.24 40.08 -21.13
CA SER A 27 17.05 38.73 -21.67
C SER A 27 16.61 37.70 -20.62
N THR A 28 16.52 38.06 -19.34
CA THR A 28 16.14 37.17 -18.23
C THR A 28 14.64 37.13 -17.91
N TYR A 29 13.80 38.00 -18.49
CA TYR A 29 12.39 38.10 -18.12
C TYR A 29 11.50 37.16 -18.95
N PRO A 30 10.75 36.23 -18.31
CA PRO A 30 9.60 35.60 -18.94
C PRO A 30 8.54 36.67 -19.29
N PRO A 31 7.67 36.45 -20.31
CA PRO A 31 6.72 37.46 -20.81
C PRO A 31 5.75 38.05 -19.75
N TRP A 32 5.62 37.39 -18.59
CA TRP A 32 4.67 37.70 -17.52
C TRP A 32 5.26 38.44 -16.30
N LEU A 33 6.52 38.89 -16.35
CA LEU A 33 7.14 39.70 -15.29
C LEU A 33 7.42 41.14 -15.75
N THR A 34 6.93 42.11 -14.97
CA THR A 34 7.26 43.54 -15.14
C THR A 34 8.73 43.77 -14.81
N ILE A 35 9.47 44.29 -15.78
CA ILE A 35 10.89 44.63 -15.68
C ILE A 35 11.06 45.79 -14.69
N PRO A 36 11.97 45.72 -13.69
CA PRO A 36 12.37 46.87 -12.92
C PRO A 36 12.94 47.94 -13.85
N THR A 37 12.39 49.15 -13.82
CA THR A 37 12.88 50.29 -14.63
C THR A 37 14.27 50.77 -14.21
N PHE A 38 14.78 50.29 -13.08
CA PHE A 38 16.09 50.61 -12.50
C PHE A 38 16.69 49.35 -11.85
N ILE A 39 18.02 49.21 -11.84
CA ILE A 39 18.71 48.07 -11.20
C ILE A 39 18.79 48.31 -9.68
N PRO A 40 18.06 47.56 -8.84
CA PRO A 40 18.11 47.76 -7.40
C PRO A 40 19.43 47.26 -6.80
N THR A 41 19.82 47.86 -5.66
CA THR A 41 20.85 47.28 -4.79
C THR A 41 20.31 46.02 -4.12
N GLY A 42 21.09 44.94 -4.06
CA GLY A 42 20.65 43.63 -3.56
C GLY A 42 20.38 43.53 -2.05
N SER A 43 20.30 44.66 -1.33
CA SER A 43 20.12 44.75 0.12
C SER A 43 18.79 44.19 0.61
N ASP A 44 17.77 44.15 -0.25
CA ASP A 44 16.40 43.77 0.12
C ASP A 44 16.09 42.28 -0.10
N LEU A 45 17.04 41.52 -0.68
CA LEU A 45 16.92 40.09 -0.95
C LEU A 45 17.27 39.26 0.28
N GLN A 46 16.50 38.22 0.54
CA GLN A 46 16.66 37.39 1.75
C GLN A 46 17.58 36.17 1.54
N VAL A 47 17.71 35.69 0.30
CA VAL A 47 18.43 34.44 -0.01
C VAL A 47 19.48 34.67 -1.08
N CYS A 48 19.12 35.33 -2.19
CA CYS A 48 20.02 35.62 -3.30
C CYS A 48 20.91 36.84 -3.02
N LEU A 49 21.74 36.75 -1.98
CA LEU A 49 22.63 37.84 -1.59
C LEU A 49 23.66 38.10 -2.70
N SER A 50 23.57 39.27 -3.35
CA SER A 50 24.59 39.77 -4.28
C SER A 50 25.43 40.84 -3.58
N LYS A 51 26.76 40.78 -3.73
CA LYS A 51 27.67 41.83 -3.22
C LYS A 51 27.53 43.15 -3.99
N ASN A 52 26.89 43.12 -5.17
CA ASN A 52 26.71 44.23 -6.11
C ASN A 52 25.22 44.36 -6.53
N LEU A 53 24.97 45.07 -7.62
CA LEU A 53 23.69 45.17 -8.34
C LEU A 53 23.09 43.80 -8.71
N THR A 54 21.75 43.71 -8.70
CA THR A 54 20.99 42.47 -8.94
C THR A 54 19.87 42.69 -9.97
N CYS A 55 19.58 41.67 -10.78
CA CYS A 55 18.42 41.67 -11.69
C CYS A 55 17.09 41.40 -10.96
N CYS A 56 17.12 41.06 -9.67
CA CYS A 56 15.95 40.62 -8.90
C CYS A 56 15.47 41.66 -7.89
N THR A 57 14.15 41.85 -7.83
CA THR A 57 13.48 42.49 -6.70
C THR A 57 13.03 41.44 -5.67
N LYS A 58 12.70 41.87 -4.45
CA LYS A 58 12.11 40.99 -3.42
C LYS A 58 10.89 40.19 -3.94
N LYS A 59 10.00 40.85 -4.67
CA LYS A 59 8.81 40.21 -5.28
C LYS A 59 9.19 39.13 -6.31
N MET A 60 10.30 39.33 -7.02
CA MET A 60 10.82 38.31 -7.95
C MET A 60 11.40 37.11 -7.20
N GLU A 61 12.17 37.37 -6.13
CA GLU A 61 12.71 36.31 -5.26
C GLU A 61 11.59 35.45 -4.66
N GLU A 62 10.52 36.06 -4.16
CA GLU A 62 9.33 35.36 -3.66
C GLU A 62 8.68 34.48 -4.73
N ARG A 63 8.58 34.96 -5.98
CA ARG A 63 8.08 34.15 -7.11
C ARG A 63 9.01 32.98 -7.44
N TYR A 64 10.32 33.19 -7.41
CA TYR A 64 11.29 32.12 -7.62
C TYR A 64 11.28 31.09 -6.49
N GLN A 65 10.94 31.46 -5.25
CA GLN A 65 10.76 30.47 -4.18
C GLN A 65 9.61 29.51 -4.50
N VAL A 66 8.49 30.04 -5.02
CA VAL A 66 7.34 29.23 -5.44
C VAL A 66 7.72 28.36 -6.64
N ALA A 67 8.45 28.91 -7.62
CA ALA A 67 8.93 28.16 -8.78
C ALA A 67 9.86 27.01 -8.37
N ALA A 68 10.88 27.28 -7.56
CA ALA A 68 11.82 26.26 -7.06
C ALA A 68 11.13 25.10 -6.34
N ARG A 69 10.13 25.41 -5.50
CA ARG A 69 9.30 24.40 -4.85
C ARG A 69 8.51 23.57 -5.86
N ARG A 70 7.88 24.22 -6.85
CA ARG A 70 7.09 23.53 -7.86
C ARG A 70 7.96 22.63 -8.73
N ASP A 71 9.14 23.09 -9.13
CA ASP A 71 10.02 22.35 -10.02
C ASP A 71 10.54 21.08 -9.35
N ILE A 72 10.99 21.16 -8.09
CA ILE A 72 11.44 19.95 -7.38
C ILE A 72 10.30 18.96 -7.17
N GLN A 73 9.09 19.45 -6.89
CA GLN A 73 7.91 18.60 -6.72
C GLN A 73 7.52 17.91 -8.04
N ASN A 74 7.49 18.64 -9.15
CA ASN A 74 7.24 18.06 -10.48
C ASN A 74 8.30 17.03 -10.86
N LEU A 75 9.57 17.30 -10.51
CA LEU A 75 10.67 16.40 -10.79
C LEU A 75 10.53 15.09 -9.99
N LEU A 76 10.24 15.18 -8.68
CA LEU A 76 9.96 14.01 -7.85
C LEU A 76 8.82 13.15 -8.44
N GLN A 77 7.70 13.78 -8.80
CA GLN A 77 6.54 13.09 -9.40
C GLN A 77 6.86 12.46 -10.75
N THR A 78 7.70 13.11 -11.56
CA THR A 78 8.10 12.60 -12.87
C THR A 78 9.01 11.38 -12.71
N THR A 79 9.98 11.45 -11.80
CA THR A 79 10.89 10.34 -11.48
C THR A 79 10.16 9.15 -10.86
N SER A 80 9.16 9.38 -10.00
CA SER A 80 8.37 8.31 -9.36
C SER A 80 7.24 7.75 -10.23
N SER A 81 6.86 8.44 -11.31
CA SER A 81 5.68 8.10 -12.13
C SER A 81 5.68 6.67 -12.65
N SER A 82 6.82 6.16 -13.13
CA SER A 82 6.94 4.79 -13.64
C SER A 82 6.70 3.76 -12.55
N LEU A 83 7.29 3.96 -11.36
CA LEU A 83 7.10 3.11 -10.20
C LEU A 83 5.65 3.15 -9.71
N LYS A 84 5.06 4.35 -9.60
CA LYS A 84 3.66 4.53 -9.22
C LYS A 84 2.72 3.78 -10.17
N PHE A 85 2.88 3.99 -11.47
CA PHE A 85 2.08 3.33 -12.49
C PHE A 85 2.23 1.81 -12.45
N LEU A 86 3.47 1.32 -12.27
CA LEU A 86 3.74 -0.11 -12.15
C LEU A 86 2.96 -0.74 -11.00
N ILE A 87 2.99 -0.14 -9.79
CA ILE A 87 2.28 -0.70 -8.64
C ILE A 87 0.77 -0.54 -8.80
N SER A 88 0.28 0.64 -9.16
CA SER A 88 -1.17 0.88 -9.30
C SER A 88 -1.82 0.00 -10.37
N ARG A 89 -1.16 -0.22 -11.51
CA ARG A 89 -1.65 -1.14 -12.53
C ARG A 89 -1.74 -2.58 -12.02
N ASN A 90 -0.78 -3.00 -11.19
CA ASN A 90 -0.77 -4.36 -10.64
C ASN A 90 -1.77 -4.56 -9.50
N VAL A 91 -2.08 -3.51 -8.73
CA VAL A 91 -3.23 -3.51 -7.82
C VAL A 91 -4.51 -3.81 -8.61
N ALA A 92 -4.81 -3.01 -9.63
CA ALA A 92 -6.03 -3.17 -10.44
C ALA A 92 -6.10 -4.56 -11.11
N ALA A 93 -5.00 -5.00 -11.73
CA ALA A 93 -4.95 -6.31 -12.37
C ALA A 93 -5.14 -7.47 -11.40
N PHE A 94 -4.62 -7.36 -10.16
CA PHE A 94 -4.84 -8.37 -9.13
C PHE A 94 -6.31 -8.42 -8.71
N GLN A 95 -6.94 -7.26 -8.51
CA GLN A 95 -8.35 -7.15 -8.13
C GLN A 95 -9.26 -7.77 -9.20
N GLU A 96 -9.08 -7.39 -10.47
CA GLU A 96 -9.83 -7.93 -11.61
C GLU A 96 -9.66 -9.46 -11.73
N THR A 97 -8.45 -9.97 -11.49
CA THR A 97 -8.20 -11.41 -11.54
C THR A 97 -8.95 -12.15 -10.43
N VAL A 98 -8.96 -11.60 -9.21
CA VAL A 98 -9.71 -12.19 -8.08
C VAL A 98 -11.20 -12.20 -8.37
N GLU A 99 -11.77 -11.10 -8.85
CA GLU A 99 -13.19 -11.00 -9.21
C GLU A 99 -13.56 -12.04 -10.28
N SER A 100 -12.73 -12.18 -11.32
CA SER A 100 -12.93 -13.19 -12.37
C SER A 100 -12.88 -14.62 -11.82
N LEU A 101 -11.93 -14.92 -10.92
CA LEU A 101 -11.78 -16.24 -10.31
C LEU A 101 -12.97 -16.59 -9.42
N VAL A 102 -13.44 -15.64 -8.61
CA VAL A 102 -14.61 -15.81 -7.74
C VAL A 102 -15.86 -16.07 -8.57
N HIS A 103 -16.09 -15.29 -9.63
CA HIS A 103 -17.22 -15.48 -10.54
C HIS A 103 -17.14 -16.84 -11.28
N GLN A 104 -15.94 -17.30 -11.66
CA GLN A 104 -15.77 -18.63 -12.25
C GLN A 104 -16.12 -19.75 -11.25
N ALA A 105 -15.67 -19.64 -10.00
CA ALA A 105 -15.97 -20.60 -8.95
C ALA A 105 -17.47 -20.66 -8.63
N GLU A 106 -18.15 -19.52 -8.62
CA GLU A 106 -19.61 -19.42 -8.47
C GLU A 106 -20.33 -20.17 -9.60
N ASN A 107 -20.04 -19.82 -10.85
CA ASN A 107 -20.67 -20.42 -12.02
C ASN A 107 -20.42 -21.93 -12.09
N HIS A 108 -19.20 -22.36 -11.76
CA HIS A 108 -18.86 -23.77 -11.75
C HIS A 108 -19.61 -24.54 -10.65
N THR A 109 -19.73 -23.94 -9.46
CA THR A 109 -20.52 -24.52 -8.37
C THR A 109 -21.99 -24.62 -8.73
N HIS A 110 -22.57 -23.58 -9.34
CA HIS A 110 -23.94 -23.60 -9.83
C HIS A 110 -24.15 -24.69 -10.90
N ALA A 111 -23.23 -24.82 -11.86
CA ALA A 111 -23.30 -25.85 -12.90
C ALA A 111 -23.27 -27.28 -12.33
N VAL A 112 -22.44 -27.53 -11.32
CA VAL A 112 -22.37 -28.84 -10.64
C VAL A 112 -23.65 -29.13 -9.86
N LEU A 113 -24.23 -28.12 -9.19
CA LEU A 113 -25.54 -28.24 -8.55
C LEU A 113 -26.64 -28.52 -9.58
N LEU A 114 -26.63 -27.85 -10.73
CA LEU A 114 -27.61 -28.07 -11.80
C LEU A 114 -27.51 -29.48 -12.38
N HIS A 115 -26.30 -29.99 -12.56
CA HIS A 115 -26.08 -31.34 -13.08
C HIS A 115 -26.44 -32.45 -12.08
N THR A 116 -26.14 -32.25 -10.80
CA THR A 116 -26.31 -33.28 -9.75
C THR A 116 -27.70 -33.21 -9.09
N TYR A 117 -28.24 -32.00 -8.93
CA TYR A 117 -29.45 -31.68 -8.17
C TYR A 117 -30.30 -30.62 -8.91
N ARG A 118 -30.81 -30.98 -10.10
CA ARG A 118 -31.48 -30.07 -11.04
C ARG A 118 -32.47 -29.09 -10.41
N ASP A 119 -33.34 -29.56 -9.52
CA ASP A 119 -34.39 -28.74 -8.90
C ASP A 119 -33.89 -27.86 -7.73
N LEU A 120 -32.66 -28.08 -7.26
CA LEU A 120 -32.00 -27.29 -6.21
C LEU A 120 -31.28 -26.06 -6.78
N ALA A 121 -30.72 -26.17 -7.99
CA ALA A 121 -29.79 -25.17 -8.54
C ALA A 121 -30.40 -23.77 -8.70
N GLY A 122 -31.60 -23.68 -9.28
CA GLY A 122 -32.28 -22.39 -9.49
C GLY A 122 -32.53 -21.64 -8.16
N PRO A 123 -33.22 -22.24 -7.17
CA PRO A 123 -33.42 -21.62 -5.87
C PRO A 123 -32.13 -21.35 -5.09
N ALA A 124 -31.08 -22.17 -5.28
CA ALA A 124 -29.80 -22.00 -4.61
C ALA A 124 -28.91 -20.90 -5.22
N ALA A 125 -29.24 -20.37 -6.40
CA ALA A 125 -28.42 -19.39 -7.10
C ALA A 125 -28.21 -18.09 -6.29
N ALA A 126 -29.26 -17.57 -5.63
CA ALA A 126 -29.14 -16.35 -4.84
C ALA A 126 -28.24 -16.51 -3.59
N PRO A 127 -28.45 -17.53 -2.72
CA PRO A 127 -27.52 -17.80 -1.61
C PRO A 127 -26.07 -18.04 -2.07
N LEU A 128 -25.90 -18.70 -3.22
CA LEU A 128 -24.57 -18.96 -3.78
C LEU A 128 -23.87 -17.68 -4.22
N GLY A 129 -24.58 -16.79 -4.94
CA GLY A 129 -24.04 -15.50 -5.36
C GLY A 129 -23.69 -14.58 -4.19
N GLU A 130 -24.52 -14.58 -3.13
CA GLU A 130 -24.22 -13.83 -1.90
C GLU A 130 -22.92 -14.33 -1.25
N PHE A 131 -22.77 -15.65 -1.11
CA PHE A 131 -21.56 -16.26 -0.54
C PHE A 131 -20.30 -15.91 -1.34
N PHE A 132 -20.33 -16.05 -2.67
CA PHE A 132 -19.17 -15.73 -3.49
C PHE A 132 -18.88 -14.22 -3.55
N THR A 133 -19.90 -13.36 -3.45
CA THR A 133 -19.70 -11.92 -3.27
C THR A 133 -18.94 -11.63 -1.97
N ASP A 134 -19.34 -12.23 -0.85
CA ASP A 134 -18.64 -12.11 0.43
C ASP A 134 -17.19 -12.63 0.34
N VAL A 135 -16.96 -13.74 -0.37
CA VAL A 135 -15.61 -14.28 -0.63
C VAL A 135 -14.77 -13.28 -1.43
N GLY A 136 -15.30 -12.69 -2.50
CA GLY A 136 -14.61 -11.67 -3.28
C GLY A 136 -14.21 -10.47 -2.42
N LEU A 137 -15.16 -9.90 -1.69
CA LEU A 137 -14.91 -8.76 -0.79
C LEU A 137 -13.87 -9.11 0.29
N PHE A 138 -13.95 -10.31 0.87
CA PHE A 138 -12.97 -10.79 1.84
C PHE A 138 -11.57 -10.84 1.24
N VAL A 139 -11.39 -11.48 0.08
CA VAL A 139 -10.07 -11.58 -0.57
C VAL A 139 -9.52 -10.21 -0.94
N LEU A 140 -10.38 -9.25 -1.30
CA LEU A 140 -10.01 -7.90 -1.69
C LEU A 140 -9.74 -6.95 -0.52
N GLY A 141 -9.92 -7.40 0.73
CA GLY A 141 -9.48 -6.67 1.92
C GLY A 141 -10.59 -6.25 2.88
N SER A 142 -11.86 -6.55 2.60
CA SER A 142 -12.95 -6.28 3.56
C SER A 142 -12.80 -7.14 4.83
N GLU A 143 -13.12 -6.55 5.98
CA GLU A 143 -13.14 -7.22 7.30
C GLU A 143 -14.44 -8.04 7.48
N LEU A 144 -14.70 -8.97 6.55
CA LEU A 144 -15.83 -9.89 6.60
C LEU A 144 -15.43 -11.20 7.32
N SER A 145 -16.39 -11.86 7.95
CA SER A 145 -16.22 -13.19 8.53
C SER A 145 -16.64 -14.26 7.53
N LEU A 146 -15.68 -15.02 6.98
CA LEU A 146 -16.00 -16.14 6.08
C LEU A 146 -16.69 -17.27 6.82
N GLU A 147 -16.46 -17.40 8.13
CA GLU A 147 -17.19 -18.33 8.99
C GLU A 147 -18.68 -17.98 9.00
N GLU A 148 -19.04 -16.70 9.21
CA GLU A 148 -20.43 -16.26 9.18
C GLU A 148 -21.06 -16.32 7.79
N ALA A 149 -20.33 -15.91 6.75
CA ALA A 149 -20.79 -16.00 5.36
C ALA A 149 -21.06 -17.45 4.95
N SER A 150 -20.17 -18.38 5.32
CA SER A 150 -20.35 -19.80 5.05
C SER A 150 -21.54 -20.36 5.83
N GLN A 151 -21.70 -20.01 7.11
CA GLN A 151 -22.87 -20.44 7.88
C GLN A 151 -24.17 -19.92 7.27
N ARG A 152 -24.24 -18.63 6.91
CA ARG A 152 -25.42 -18.03 6.28
C ARG A 152 -25.80 -18.72 4.97
N PHE A 153 -24.80 -19.07 4.16
CA PHE A 153 -25.00 -19.83 2.92
C PHE A 153 -25.65 -21.20 3.21
N PHE A 154 -25.10 -21.97 4.14
CA PHE A 154 -25.63 -23.30 4.47
C PHE A 154 -26.98 -23.24 5.18
N ASP A 155 -27.20 -22.24 6.04
CA ASP A 155 -28.50 -21.94 6.66
C ASP A 155 -29.56 -21.68 5.58
N ALA A 156 -29.24 -20.86 4.57
CA ALA A 156 -30.14 -20.57 3.45
C ALA A 156 -30.38 -21.77 2.53
N LEU A 157 -29.39 -22.66 2.37
CA LEU A 157 -29.48 -23.85 1.54
C LEU A 157 -30.34 -24.96 2.18
N PHE A 158 -30.40 -25.03 3.52
CA PHE A 158 -31.02 -26.14 4.23
C PHE A 158 -32.51 -26.34 3.97
N PRO A 159 -33.38 -25.31 3.95
CA PRO A 159 -34.79 -25.49 3.59
C PRO A 159 -34.98 -26.06 2.18
N LEU A 160 -34.13 -25.66 1.23
CA LEU A 160 -34.19 -26.15 -0.15
C LEU A 160 -33.78 -27.62 -0.23
N VAL A 161 -32.71 -28.00 0.45
CA VAL A 161 -32.26 -29.40 0.56
C VAL A 161 -33.31 -30.25 1.27
N TYR A 162 -33.92 -29.73 2.32
CA TYR A 162 -34.96 -30.43 3.07
C TYR A 162 -36.18 -30.72 2.20
N GLU A 163 -36.75 -29.68 1.56
CA GLU A 163 -37.94 -29.81 0.69
C GLU A 163 -37.69 -30.74 -0.50
N ARG A 164 -36.50 -30.69 -1.11
CA ARG A 164 -36.24 -31.40 -2.39
C ARG A 164 -35.60 -32.77 -2.24
N LEU A 165 -34.81 -32.99 -1.20
CA LEU A 165 -33.97 -34.20 -1.07
C LEU A 165 -34.26 -35.01 0.20
N VAL A 166 -34.74 -34.39 1.27
CA VAL A 166 -35.05 -35.09 2.53
C VAL A 166 -36.51 -35.52 2.57
N GLU A 167 -37.42 -34.63 2.16
CA GLU A 167 -38.87 -34.86 2.14
C GLU A 167 -39.47 -34.51 0.77
N PRO A 168 -39.14 -35.26 -0.31
CA PRO A 168 -39.58 -34.92 -1.66
C PRO A 168 -41.11 -34.99 -1.86
N ASP A 169 -41.81 -35.74 -1.00
CA ASP A 169 -43.28 -35.87 -1.02
C ASP A 169 -44.01 -34.75 -0.27
N LEU A 170 -43.28 -33.82 0.36
CA LEU A 170 -43.89 -32.68 1.03
C LEU A 170 -44.56 -31.76 -0.01
N SER A 171 -45.79 -31.35 0.28
CA SER A 171 -46.37 -30.19 -0.39
C SER A 171 -45.51 -28.95 -0.09
N ARG A 172 -45.50 -27.98 -1.01
CA ARG A 172 -44.68 -26.76 -0.90
C ARG A 172 -44.71 -26.20 0.52
N MET A 173 -43.53 -26.07 1.14
CA MET A 173 -43.42 -25.67 2.54
C MET A 173 -43.95 -24.25 2.76
N SER A 174 -44.69 -24.02 3.87
CA SER A 174 -45.05 -22.66 4.27
C SER A 174 -43.80 -21.85 4.61
N LEU A 175 -43.88 -20.52 4.48
CA LEU A 175 -42.77 -19.62 4.83
C LEU A 175 -42.31 -19.84 6.27
N SER A 176 -43.25 -19.92 7.21
CA SER A 176 -42.98 -20.15 8.64
C SER A 176 -42.28 -21.48 8.92
N TYR A 177 -42.66 -22.55 8.21
CA TYR A 177 -41.99 -23.85 8.36
C TYR A 177 -40.58 -23.80 7.77
N SER A 178 -40.41 -23.16 6.61
CA SER A 178 -39.10 -22.93 5.98
C SER A 178 -38.14 -22.13 6.86
N GLU A 179 -38.64 -21.10 7.55
CA GLU A 179 -37.86 -20.32 8.52
C GLU A 179 -37.45 -21.14 9.75
N CYS A 180 -38.34 -21.99 10.28
CA CYS A 180 -37.98 -22.91 11.36
C CYS A 180 -36.88 -23.90 10.92
N VAL A 181 -37.03 -24.48 9.73
CA VAL A 181 -36.01 -25.39 9.16
C VAL A 181 -34.67 -24.66 9.04
N ARG A 182 -34.66 -23.44 8.49
CA ARG A 182 -33.46 -22.59 8.39
C ARG A 182 -32.83 -22.36 9.77
N ALA A 183 -33.61 -21.93 10.75
CA ALA A 183 -33.12 -21.65 12.11
C ALA A 183 -32.53 -22.90 12.80
N SER A 184 -33.08 -24.07 12.49
CA SER A 184 -32.63 -25.35 13.06
C SER A 184 -31.33 -25.89 12.42
N CYS A 185 -30.84 -25.29 11.33
CA CYS A 185 -29.69 -25.78 10.57
C CYS A 185 -28.45 -26.00 11.47
N ARG A 186 -28.11 -25.02 12.31
CA ARG A 186 -26.91 -25.06 13.15
C ARG A 186 -26.94 -26.16 14.19
N ASP A 187 -28.08 -26.33 14.86
CA ASP A 187 -28.24 -27.32 15.93
C ASP A 187 -28.30 -28.75 15.39
N LEU A 188 -28.92 -28.93 14.21
CA LEU A 188 -29.07 -30.25 13.59
C LEU A 188 -27.82 -30.69 12.82
N GLY A 189 -27.00 -29.74 12.36
CA GLY A 189 -25.77 -29.97 11.61
C GLY A 189 -25.97 -30.84 10.37
N PRO A 190 -26.89 -30.48 9.43
CA PRO A 190 -27.24 -31.33 8.29
C PRO A 190 -26.07 -31.57 7.33
N TYR A 191 -25.07 -30.69 7.34
CA TYR A 191 -23.88 -30.75 6.50
C TYR A 191 -22.62 -31.20 7.26
N GLY A 192 -22.77 -31.59 8.52
CA GLY A 192 -21.63 -31.84 9.42
C GLY A 192 -20.69 -30.63 9.49
N GLY A 193 -19.38 -30.87 9.50
CA GLY A 193 -18.37 -29.79 9.55
C GLY A 193 -18.13 -29.04 8.22
N ALA A 194 -18.95 -29.23 7.18
CA ALA A 194 -18.71 -28.60 5.88
C ALA A 194 -18.66 -27.05 5.91
N PRO A 195 -19.55 -26.33 6.62
CA PRO A 195 -19.48 -24.87 6.70
C PRO A 195 -18.14 -24.37 7.24
N GLY A 196 -17.71 -24.89 8.40
CA GLY A 196 -16.43 -24.51 9.01
C GLY A 196 -15.23 -24.89 8.15
N ARG A 197 -15.25 -26.05 7.47
CA ARG A 197 -14.17 -26.44 6.55
C ARG A 197 -14.08 -25.53 5.34
N LEU A 198 -15.22 -25.17 4.74
CA LEU A 198 -15.25 -24.28 3.58
C LEU A 198 -14.68 -22.91 3.93
N ALA A 199 -15.15 -22.31 5.02
CA ALA A 199 -14.62 -21.05 5.53
C ALA A 199 -13.10 -21.13 5.78
N ALA A 200 -12.64 -22.11 6.55
CA ALA A 200 -11.22 -22.24 6.90
C ALA A 200 -10.31 -22.45 5.68
N LEU A 201 -10.77 -23.19 4.66
CA LEU A 201 -10.01 -23.41 3.43
C LEU A 201 -9.83 -22.12 2.62
N ILE A 202 -10.91 -21.38 2.40
CA ILE A 202 -10.88 -20.11 1.65
C ILE A 202 -10.10 -19.05 2.44
N SER A 203 -10.34 -18.93 3.74
CA SER A 203 -9.61 -18.02 4.63
C SER A 203 -8.10 -18.26 4.53
N ARG A 204 -7.65 -19.51 4.71
CA ARG A 204 -6.22 -19.85 4.65
C ARG A 204 -5.61 -19.59 3.27
N ALA A 205 -6.30 -19.95 2.20
CA ALA A 205 -5.79 -19.81 0.84
C ALA A 205 -5.69 -18.36 0.37
N SER A 206 -6.54 -17.48 0.91
CA SER A 206 -6.60 -16.07 0.54
C SER A 206 -5.61 -15.18 1.31
N MET A 207 -5.18 -15.56 2.52
CA MET A 207 -4.29 -14.72 3.36
C MET A 207 -3.05 -14.21 2.62
N PRO A 208 -2.28 -15.03 1.87
CA PRO A 208 -1.14 -14.52 1.11
C PRO A 208 -1.54 -13.47 0.06
N GLY A 209 -2.67 -13.66 -0.62
CA GLY A 209 -3.22 -12.68 -1.57
C GLY A 209 -3.64 -11.38 -0.91
N ARG A 210 -4.31 -11.46 0.25
CA ARG A 210 -4.74 -10.30 1.04
C ARG A 210 -3.55 -9.45 1.47
N VAL A 211 -2.54 -10.07 2.09
CA VAL A 211 -1.33 -9.37 2.54
C VAL A 211 -0.56 -8.79 1.36
N PHE A 212 -0.51 -9.51 0.22
CA PHE A 212 0.10 -8.99 -1.01
C PHE A 212 -0.60 -7.73 -1.51
N LEU A 213 -1.93 -7.74 -1.63
CA LEU A 213 -2.71 -6.58 -2.07
C LEU A 213 -2.59 -5.40 -1.09
N GLN A 214 -2.69 -5.65 0.21
CA GLN A 214 -2.48 -4.65 1.25
C GLN A 214 -1.09 -4.00 1.13
N ALA A 215 -0.05 -4.80 0.90
CA ALA A 215 1.29 -4.31 0.69
C ALA A 215 1.40 -3.43 -0.57
N LEU A 216 0.74 -3.80 -1.68
CA LEU A 216 0.73 -2.96 -2.88
C LEU A 216 0.02 -1.62 -2.65
N HIS A 217 -1.12 -1.61 -1.95
CA HIS A 217 -1.79 -0.36 -1.58
C HIS A 217 -0.90 0.55 -0.74
N LEU A 218 -0.19 -0.01 0.26
CA LEU A 218 0.79 0.74 1.02
C LEU A 218 1.96 1.22 0.15
N GLY A 219 2.41 0.42 -0.83
CA GLY A 219 3.42 0.86 -1.80
C GLY A 219 2.99 2.11 -2.58
N VAL A 220 1.72 2.18 -3.00
CA VAL A 220 1.14 3.38 -3.63
C VAL A 220 1.06 4.55 -2.64
N GLU A 221 0.66 4.30 -1.40
CA GLU A 221 0.61 5.31 -0.34
C GLU A 221 2.01 5.90 -0.07
N VAL A 222 3.03 5.07 0.07
CA VAL A 222 4.42 5.48 0.29
C VAL A 222 4.85 6.42 -0.84
N ILE A 223 4.64 6.04 -2.10
CA ILE A 223 5.01 6.86 -3.25
C ILE A 223 4.26 8.20 -3.24
N ASN A 224 2.93 8.18 -3.07
CA ASN A 224 2.11 9.39 -3.03
C ASN A 224 2.55 10.35 -1.91
N THR A 225 2.88 9.83 -0.74
CA THR A 225 3.38 10.63 0.38
C THR A 225 4.76 11.20 0.08
N THR A 226 5.67 10.40 -0.47
CA THR A 226 7.02 10.86 -0.84
C THR A 226 7.04 11.85 -2.00
N ASP A 227 6.03 11.84 -2.88
CA ASP A 227 5.85 12.82 -3.96
C ASP A 227 5.40 14.20 -3.46
N HIS A 228 4.82 14.27 -2.26
CA HIS A 228 4.21 15.49 -1.70
C HIS A 228 4.86 15.95 -0.39
N ILE A 229 6.19 15.76 -0.28
CA ILE A 229 6.96 16.11 0.91
C ILE A 229 6.87 17.59 1.25
N GLN A 230 6.81 17.89 2.54
CA GLN A 230 6.82 19.27 3.01
C GLN A 230 8.25 19.79 3.11
N LEU A 231 8.61 20.72 2.23
CA LEU A 231 9.96 21.28 2.20
C LEU A 231 10.21 22.23 3.38
N SER A 232 11.23 21.93 4.17
CA SER A 232 11.69 22.78 5.27
C SER A 232 12.09 24.18 4.77
N ARG A 233 12.14 25.16 5.68
CA ARG A 233 12.60 26.52 5.33
C ARG A 233 14.03 26.51 4.78
N GLU A 234 14.90 25.71 5.36
CA GLU A 234 16.30 25.57 4.92
C GLU A 234 16.39 24.96 3.53
N CYS A 235 15.62 23.91 3.26
CA CYS A 235 15.56 23.29 1.94
C CYS A 235 15.03 24.27 0.88
N ARG A 236 13.93 25.00 1.16
CA ARG A 236 13.40 26.01 0.24
C ARG A 236 14.44 27.09 -0.11
N ARG A 237 15.23 27.53 0.87
CA ARG A 237 16.33 28.48 0.63
C ARG A 237 17.45 27.87 -0.19
N GLY A 238 17.86 26.64 0.12
CA GLY A 238 18.89 25.92 -0.63
C GLY A 238 18.51 25.72 -2.09
N LEU A 239 17.29 25.25 -2.36
CA LEU A 239 16.77 25.07 -3.72
C LEU A 239 16.67 26.39 -4.49
N LEU A 240 16.18 27.46 -3.86
CA LEU A 240 16.16 28.79 -4.48
C LEU A 240 17.59 29.23 -4.86
N ARG A 241 18.54 29.06 -3.92
CA ARG A 241 19.94 29.45 -4.12
C ARG A 241 20.64 28.65 -5.20
N MET A 242 20.28 27.38 -5.32
CA MET A 242 20.81 26.48 -6.32
C MET A 242 20.27 26.80 -7.71
N SER A 243 18.95 26.95 -7.84
CA SER A 243 18.30 26.96 -9.16
C SER A 243 18.05 28.35 -9.73
N TYR A 244 17.82 29.38 -8.89
CA TYR A 244 17.30 30.66 -9.37
C TYR A 244 18.13 31.88 -8.98
N CYS A 245 18.97 31.83 -7.94
CA CYS A 245 19.89 32.93 -7.66
C CYS A 245 20.89 33.24 -8.79
N PRO A 246 21.31 32.30 -9.66
CA PRO A 246 22.07 32.65 -10.87
C PRO A 246 21.34 33.66 -11.76
N HIS A 247 20.00 33.57 -11.86
CA HIS A 247 19.20 34.46 -12.69
C HIS A 247 19.25 35.89 -12.18
N CYS A 248 19.29 36.06 -10.85
CA CYS A 248 19.46 37.37 -10.21
C CYS A 248 20.84 37.99 -10.49
N GLN A 249 21.83 37.19 -10.88
CA GLN A 249 23.15 37.65 -11.33
C GLN A 249 23.28 37.72 -12.87
N GLY A 250 22.18 37.56 -13.60
CA GLY A 250 22.17 37.56 -15.07
C GLY A 250 22.71 36.28 -15.71
N LEU A 251 22.74 35.16 -14.98
CA LEU A 251 23.26 33.85 -15.40
C LEU A 251 22.11 32.83 -15.58
N THR A 252 21.19 33.06 -16.52
CA THR A 252 19.96 32.25 -16.68
C THR A 252 20.13 30.87 -17.28
N THR A 253 21.27 30.59 -17.92
CA THR A 253 21.57 29.30 -18.54
C THR A 253 22.51 28.44 -17.69
N SER A 254 22.96 28.95 -16.55
CA SER A 254 23.92 28.24 -15.70
C SER A 254 23.22 27.21 -14.84
N LYS A 255 23.61 25.94 -14.99
CA LYS A 255 23.17 24.84 -14.13
C LYS A 255 24.07 24.72 -12.89
N PRO A 256 23.56 24.25 -11.73
CA PRO A 256 24.36 23.98 -10.55
C PRO A 256 25.41 22.90 -10.79
N CYS A 257 26.58 23.03 -10.17
CA CYS A 257 27.59 21.99 -10.17
C CYS A 257 27.06 20.71 -9.52
N MET A 258 27.53 19.54 -9.98
CA MET A 258 27.07 18.25 -9.47
C MET A 258 27.17 18.13 -7.94
N GLY A 259 28.34 18.44 -7.36
CA GLY A 259 28.52 18.38 -5.91
C GLY A 259 27.63 19.35 -5.13
N TYR A 260 27.36 20.53 -5.71
CA TYR A 260 26.44 21.51 -5.11
C TYR A 260 25.00 21.02 -5.17
N CYS A 261 24.57 20.48 -6.32
CA CYS A 261 23.26 19.85 -6.47
C CYS A 261 23.05 18.73 -5.46
N LEU A 262 24.02 17.82 -5.35
CA LEU A 262 23.92 16.69 -4.41
C LEU A 262 23.79 17.16 -2.97
N ASN A 263 24.59 18.13 -2.52
CA ASN A 263 24.49 18.63 -1.15
C ASN A 263 23.13 19.29 -0.88
N VAL A 264 22.60 20.09 -1.81
CA VAL A 264 21.28 20.71 -1.65
C VAL A 264 20.16 19.65 -1.65
N VAL A 265 20.15 18.78 -2.65
CA VAL A 265 19.06 17.79 -2.82
C VAL A 265 19.10 16.72 -1.73
N ARG A 266 20.27 16.21 -1.33
CA ARG A 266 20.39 15.25 -0.21
C ARG A 266 19.97 15.87 1.12
N GLY A 267 20.27 17.15 1.34
CA GLY A 267 19.78 17.89 2.50
C GLY A 267 18.25 18.04 2.50
N CYS A 268 17.66 18.30 1.34
CA CYS A 268 16.21 18.38 1.17
C CYS A 268 15.49 17.03 1.34
N LEU A 269 16.08 15.94 0.85
CA LEU A 269 15.49 14.60 0.85
C LEU A 269 16.01 13.72 2.00
N ALA A 270 16.59 14.33 3.04
CA ALA A 270 17.26 13.61 4.12
C ALA A 270 16.35 12.60 4.83
N SER A 271 15.12 13.00 5.19
CA SER A 271 14.12 12.11 5.78
C SER A 271 13.67 11.00 4.82
N LEU A 272 13.58 11.33 3.51
CA LEU A 272 13.19 10.38 2.48
C LEU A 272 14.22 9.27 2.28
N ALA A 273 15.50 9.58 2.46
CA ALA A 273 16.56 8.57 2.39
C ALA A 273 16.43 7.48 3.48
N GLU A 274 15.80 7.77 4.62
CA GLU A 274 15.54 6.78 5.67
C GLU A 274 14.51 5.72 5.24
N VAL A 275 13.69 6.01 4.23
CA VAL A 275 12.71 5.06 3.65
C VAL A 275 13.42 3.91 2.92
N ASP A 276 14.62 4.15 2.36
CA ASP A 276 15.32 3.21 1.47
C ASP A 276 15.52 1.81 2.08
N ALA A 277 15.98 1.73 3.33
CA ALA A 277 16.21 0.45 3.99
C ALA A 277 14.91 -0.37 4.12
N HIS A 278 13.81 0.31 4.49
CA HIS A 278 12.50 -0.31 4.67
C HIS A 278 11.82 -0.65 3.34
N TRP A 279 12.05 0.16 2.31
CA TRP A 279 11.59 -0.09 0.94
C TRP A 279 12.30 -1.30 0.31
N ARG A 280 13.63 -1.42 0.50
CA ARG A 280 14.38 -2.61 0.07
C ARG A 280 13.85 -3.88 0.72
N GLU A 281 13.53 -3.79 2.02
CA GLU A 281 12.90 -4.89 2.75
C GLU A 281 11.52 -5.24 2.21
N PHE A 282 10.73 -4.22 1.88
CA PHE A 282 9.40 -4.36 1.28
C PHE A 282 9.44 -5.11 -0.04
N VAL A 283 10.30 -4.69 -0.98
CA VAL A 283 10.44 -5.38 -2.27
C VAL A 283 10.87 -6.84 -2.07
N ARG A 284 11.83 -7.10 -1.17
CA ARG A 284 12.30 -8.48 -0.89
C ARG A 284 11.23 -9.34 -0.20
N SER A 285 10.47 -8.75 0.72
CA SER A 285 9.42 -9.45 1.46
C SER A 285 8.24 -9.79 0.54
N LEU A 286 7.90 -8.92 -0.41
CA LEU A 286 6.94 -9.21 -1.48
C LEU A 286 7.38 -10.40 -2.35
N GLU A 287 8.65 -10.46 -2.74
CA GLU A 287 9.18 -11.60 -3.50
C GLU A 287 9.07 -12.91 -2.71
N THR A 288 9.38 -12.86 -1.42
CA THR A 288 9.31 -14.02 -0.51
C THR A 288 7.87 -14.47 -0.24
N LEU A 289 6.91 -13.54 -0.22
CA LEU A 289 5.49 -13.89 -0.15
C LEU A 289 5.01 -14.52 -1.47
N SER A 290 5.42 -13.97 -2.60
CA SER A 290 5.01 -14.45 -3.94
C SER A 290 5.37 -15.91 -4.21
N THR A 291 6.48 -16.41 -3.66
CA THR A 291 6.83 -17.84 -3.74
C THR A 291 5.90 -18.72 -2.92
N ARG A 292 5.34 -18.21 -1.81
CA ARG A 292 4.36 -18.90 -0.95
C ARG A 292 2.93 -18.83 -1.47
N MET A 293 2.65 -17.87 -2.36
CA MET A 293 1.35 -17.73 -3.04
C MET A 293 1.11 -18.80 -4.13
N HIS A 294 2.02 -19.75 -4.31
CA HIS A 294 1.92 -20.80 -5.33
C HIS A 294 2.03 -22.19 -4.68
N GLY A 295 1.11 -23.09 -5.01
CA GLY A 295 1.14 -24.47 -4.55
C GLY A 295 -0.25 -25.12 -4.48
N ALA A 296 -0.31 -26.35 -3.98
CA ALA A 296 -1.55 -27.17 -3.92
C ALA A 296 -2.68 -26.60 -3.04
N GLN A 297 -2.47 -25.47 -2.37
CA GLN A 297 -3.47 -24.75 -1.57
C GLN A 297 -3.47 -23.24 -1.89
N ASP A 298 -3.09 -22.86 -3.10
CA ASP A 298 -3.28 -21.48 -3.53
C ASP A 298 -4.78 -21.16 -3.75
N LEU A 299 -5.09 -19.86 -3.73
CA LEU A 299 -6.47 -19.38 -3.78
C LEU A 299 -7.20 -19.88 -5.03
N GLU A 300 -6.53 -19.88 -6.18
CA GLU A 300 -7.12 -20.31 -7.44
C GLU A 300 -7.55 -21.78 -7.36
N GLN A 301 -6.66 -22.67 -6.94
CA GLN A 301 -6.99 -24.08 -6.79
C GLN A 301 -8.12 -24.31 -5.77
N VAL A 302 -8.09 -23.61 -4.64
CA VAL A 302 -9.13 -23.76 -3.61
C VAL A 302 -10.49 -23.29 -4.12
N LEU A 303 -10.56 -22.14 -4.78
CA LEU A 303 -11.81 -21.63 -5.36
C LEU A 303 -12.37 -22.58 -6.42
N LEU A 304 -11.50 -23.15 -7.27
CA LEU A 304 -11.91 -24.13 -8.27
C LEU A 304 -12.47 -25.42 -7.65
N GLU A 305 -12.07 -25.82 -6.44
CA GLU A 305 -12.55 -27.02 -5.75
C GLU A 305 -13.80 -26.79 -4.86
N VAL A 306 -14.26 -25.55 -4.69
CA VAL A 306 -15.43 -25.23 -3.83
C VAL A 306 -16.67 -26.02 -4.23
N HIS A 307 -16.89 -26.21 -5.54
CA HIS A 307 -18.02 -26.96 -6.08
C HIS A 307 -18.09 -28.40 -5.50
N GLY A 308 -16.94 -29.06 -5.31
CA GLY A 308 -16.86 -30.40 -4.76
C GLY A 308 -17.26 -30.43 -3.30
N LEU A 309 -16.80 -29.45 -2.51
CA LEU A 309 -17.17 -29.32 -1.10
C LEU A 309 -18.67 -29.08 -0.91
N VAL A 310 -19.28 -28.22 -1.74
CA VAL A 310 -20.72 -27.94 -1.70
C VAL A 310 -21.52 -29.18 -2.10
N ARG A 311 -21.14 -29.86 -3.19
CA ARG A 311 -21.76 -31.12 -3.62
C ARG A 311 -21.71 -32.18 -2.53
N ASP A 312 -20.54 -32.38 -1.93
CA ASP A 312 -20.33 -33.42 -0.92
C ASP A 312 -21.08 -33.11 0.39
N ALA A 313 -21.26 -31.83 0.72
CA ALA A 313 -22.11 -31.38 1.82
C ALA A 313 -23.58 -31.73 1.58
N VAL A 314 -24.12 -31.40 0.39
CA VAL A 314 -25.50 -31.76 0.02
C VAL A 314 -25.68 -33.29 0.02
N ALA A 315 -24.71 -34.03 -0.52
CA ALA A 315 -24.72 -35.49 -0.49
C ALA A 315 -24.67 -36.06 0.94
N HIS A 316 -23.99 -35.38 1.87
CA HIS A 316 -23.98 -35.76 3.28
C HIS A 316 -25.36 -35.59 3.93
N ALA A 317 -26.07 -34.50 3.64
CA ALA A 317 -27.44 -34.30 4.11
C ALA A 317 -28.37 -35.39 3.55
N GLN A 318 -28.28 -35.69 2.25
CA GLN A 318 -29.09 -36.71 1.58
C GLN A 318 -28.87 -38.13 2.15
N ARG A 319 -27.64 -38.49 2.55
CA ARG A 319 -27.37 -39.79 3.20
C ARG A 319 -27.98 -39.91 4.59
N ASN A 320 -28.29 -38.79 5.24
CA ASN A 320 -28.83 -38.73 6.60
C ASN A 320 -30.33 -38.40 6.64
N THR A 321 -31.05 -38.59 5.53
CA THR A 321 -32.47 -38.23 5.39
C THR A 321 -33.37 -38.72 6.53
N PRO A 322 -33.36 -40.00 6.96
CA PRO A 322 -34.24 -40.47 8.03
C PRO A 322 -33.99 -39.76 9.37
N ARG A 323 -32.72 -39.47 9.67
CA ARG A 323 -32.31 -38.75 10.88
C ARG A 323 -32.80 -37.30 10.82
N LEU A 324 -32.56 -36.63 9.69
CA LEU A 324 -32.89 -35.22 9.50
C LEU A 324 -34.41 -34.98 9.49
N SER A 325 -35.18 -35.83 8.81
CA SER A 325 -36.65 -35.79 8.82
C SER A 325 -37.19 -35.88 10.25
N ALA A 326 -36.76 -36.90 11.02
CA ALA A 326 -37.23 -37.09 12.40
C ALA A 326 -36.85 -35.93 13.33
N GLN A 327 -35.65 -35.37 13.16
CA GLN A 327 -35.18 -34.23 13.96
C GLN A 327 -35.91 -32.94 13.62
N VAL A 328 -36.09 -32.64 12.33
CA VAL A 328 -36.82 -31.44 11.89
C VAL A 328 -38.28 -31.52 12.32
N ARG A 329 -38.96 -32.67 12.16
CA ARG A 329 -40.34 -32.84 12.66
C ARG A 329 -40.45 -32.67 14.17
N ARG A 330 -39.42 -33.06 14.93
CA ARG A 330 -39.37 -32.85 16.38
C ARG A 330 -39.27 -31.37 16.75
N VAL A 331 -38.47 -30.59 16.01
CA VAL A 331 -38.21 -29.18 16.32
C VAL A 331 -39.28 -28.26 15.74
N CYS A 332 -39.67 -28.48 14.49
CA CYS A 332 -40.58 -27.63 13.73
C CYS A 332 -42.03 -28.15 13.67
N GLY A 333 -42.28 -29.36 14.17
CA GLY A 333 -43.58 -30.04 14.05
C GLY A 333 -43.77 -30.74 12.71
N ASP A 334 -44.92 -31.39 12.54
CA ASP A 334 -45.27 -31.99 11.26
C ASP A 334 -45.67 -30.90 10.24
N PRO A 335 -45.25 -31.04 8.97
CA PRO A 335 -45.54 -30.05 7.94
C PRO A 335 -47.05 -30.00 7.65
N VAL A 336 -47.61 -28.79 7.73
CA VAL A 336 -49.03 -28.55 7.45
C VAL A 336 -49.28 -28.70 5.95
N ARG A 337 -50.12 -29.67 5.58
CA ARG A 337 -50.49 -29.96 4.19
C ARG A 337 -51.35 -28.83 3.63
N GLN A 338 -50.76 -27.93 2.85
CA GLN A 338 -51.53 -27.02 2.00
C GLN A 338 -52.00 -27.79 0.75
N GLN A 339 -53.31 -27.80 0.49
CA GLN A 339 -53.87 -28.46 -0.69
C GLN A 339 -53.27 -27.81 -1.96
N PRO A 340 -52.83 -28.60 -2.95
CA PRO A 340 -52.30 -28.04 -4.19
C PRO A 340 -53.43 -27.45 -5.03
N GLU A 341 -53.34 -26.16 -5.35
CA GLU A 341 -54.06 -25.62 -6.52
C GLU A 341 -53.51 -26.31 -7.77
N GLN A 342 -54.41 -26.95 -8.52
CA GLN A 342 -54.06 -27.67 -9.73
C GLN A 342 -53.59 -26.70 -10.82
N VAL A 343 -52.33 -26.83 -11.22
CA VAL A 343 -51.86 -26.30 -12.50
C VAL A 343 -51.37 -27.48 -13.34
N SER A 344 -51.96 -27.59 -14.52
CA SER A 344 -51.90 -28.73 -15.42
C SER A 344 -50.47 -29.10 -15.85
N SER A 345 -50.24 -30.42 -15.94
CA SER A 345 -49.00 -31.06 -16.37
C SER A 345 -48.72 -30.79 -17.86
N GLY A 346 -47.53 -30.25 -18.14
CA GLY A 346 -46.91 -30.27 -19.47
C GLY A 346 -45.84 -31.36 -19.50
N GLN A 347 -46.08 -32.40 -20.31
CA GLN A 347 -45.10 -33.43 -20.66
C GLN A 347 -43.84 -32.81 -21.30
N HIS A 348 -42.65 -33.34 -20.97
CA HIS A 348 -41.62 -33.63 -21.99
C HIS A 348 -40.44 -34.45 -21.45
N GLY A 349 -40.22 -35.60 -22.10
CA GLY A 349 -38.90 -36.01 -22.60
C GLY A 349 -37.92 -36.70 -21.65
N SER A 350 -37.91 -38.03 -21.69
CA SER A 350 -36.74 -38.85 -21.39
C SER A 350 -35.74 -38.75 -22.56
N VAL A 351 -34.52 -38.23 -22.33
CA VAL A 351 -33.40 -38.33 -23.27
C VAL A 351 -32.07 -38.49 -22.52
N GLY A 352 -31.35 -39.56 -22.87
CA GLY A 352 -29.90 -39.54 -23.14
C GLY A 352 -28.94 -39.22 -22.00
N ARG A 353 -28.33 -40.26 -21.45
CA ARG A 353 -27.14 -40.20 -20.62
C ARG A 353 -25.92 -39.90 -21.50
N ASP A 354 -25.65 -38.62 -21.76
CA ASP A 354 -24.41 -38.18 -22.41
C ASP A 354 -23.50 -37.46 -21.42
N SER A 355 -22.36 -38.10 -21.14
CA SER A 355 -21.23 -37.52 -20.42
C SER A 355 -20.59 -36.44 -21.27
N ILE A 356 -20.93 -35.18 -21.00
CA ILE A 356 -20.19 -34.02 -21.53
C ILE A 356 -18.92 -33.90 -20.70
N PRO A 357 -17.71 -34.00 -21.29
CA PRO A 357 -16.52 -33.55 -20.60
C PRO A 357 -16.65 -32.03 -20.49
N LEU A 358 -16.86 -31.50 -19.28
CA LEU A 358 -16.63 -30.09 -19.01
C LEU A 358 -15.16 -29.82 -19.33
N LYS A 359 -14.89 -29.34 -20.55
CA LYS A 359 -13.62 -28.72 -20.90
C LYS A 359 -13.47 -27.56 -19.92
N GLY A 360 -12.60 -27.73 -18.93
CA GLY A 360 -12.04 -26.60 -18.19
C GLY A 360 -11.57 -25.60 -19.23
N ALA A 361 -11.90 -24.33 -19.01
CA ALA A 361 -11.45 -23.25 -19.86
C ALA A 361 -9.96 -23.45 -20.13
N VAL A 362 -9.59 -23.64 -21.41
CA VAL A 362 -8.19 -23.74 -21.81
C VAL A 362 -7.58 -22.38 -21.49
N ARG A 363 -6.98 -22.26 -20.30
CA ARG A 363 -6.21 -21.08 -19.91
C ARG A 363 -4.91 -21.13 -20.69
N ASN A 364 -4.66 -20.09 -21.48
CA ASN A 364 -3.33 -19.83 -22.00
C ASN A 364 -2.37 -19.78 -20.81
N ALA A 365 -1.35 -20.64 -20.82
CA ALA A 365 -0.39 -20.74 -19.72
C ALA A 365 0.30 -19.41 -19.40
N ASP A 366 0.33 -18.47 -20.36
CA ASP A 366 0.89 -17.12 -20.23
C ASP A 366 0.06 -16.18 -19.35
N ASP A 367 -1.25 -16.40 -19.15
CA ASP A 367 -2.16 -15.43 -18.51
C ASP A 367 -2.46 -15.70 -17.03
N THR A 368 -1.75 -16.64 -16.40
CA THR A 368 -1.99 -17.01 -15.01
C THR A 368 -1.59 -15.88 -14.04
N LEU A 369 -2.31 -15.76 -12.92
CA LEU A 369 -1.99 -14.83 -11.82
C LEU A 369 -0.52 -14.96 -11.37
N SER A 370 0.02 -16.17 -11.45
CA SER A 370 1.41 -16.50 -11.12
C SER A 370 2.41 -15.80 -12.05
N ASN A 371 2.19 -15.83 -13.38
CA ASN A 371 3.09 -15.20 -14.34
C ASN A 371 3.08 -13.69 -14.23
N ARG A 372 1.88 -13.09 -14.20
CA ARG A 372 1.70 -11.64 -14.02
C ARG A 372 2.38 -11.13 -12.74
N ARG A 373 2.25 -11.88 -11.64
CA ARG A 373 2.93 -11.58 -10.38
C ARG A 373 4.46 -11.66 -10.51
N LYS A 374 5.00 -12.67 -11.21
CA LYS A 374 6.46 -12.80 -11.44
C LYS A 374 7.01 -11.66 -12.29
N GLU A 375 6.32 -11.29 -13.37
CA GLU A 375 6.70 -10.17 -14.24
C GLU A 375 6.69 -8.84 -13.50
N PHE A 376 5.63 -8.60 -12.71
CA PHE A 376 5.54 -7.45 -11.83
C PHE A 376 6.73 -7.36 -10.87
N LEU A 377 7.04 -8.44 -10.16
CA LEU A 377 8.16 -8.45 -9.22
C LEU A 377 9.50 -8.27 -9.92
N SER A 378 9.68 -8.84 -11.10
CA SER A 378 10.87 -8.59 -11.93
C SER A 378 11.03 -7.10 -12.27
N SER A 379 9.92 -6.42 -12.56
CA SER A 379 9.91 -4.98 -12.84
C SER A 379 10.11 -4.14 -11.57
N LEU A 380 9.51 -4.54 -10.45
CA LEU A 380 9.63 -3.86 -9.17
C LEU A 380 11.07 -3.93 -8.62
N ARG A 381 11.78 -5.03 -8.87
CA ARG A 381 13.21 -5.21 -8.52
C ARG A 381 14.10 -4.09 -9.02
N LEU A 382 13.82 -3.56 -10.21
CA LEU A 382 14.59 -2.44 -10.79
C LEU A 382 14.47 -1.18 -9.94
N HIS A 383 13.39 -1.04 -9.18
CA HIS A 383 13.10 0.09 -8.29
C HIS A 383 13.45 -0.20 -6.83
N ARG A 384 14.14 -1.30 -6.53
CA ARG A 384 14.51 -1.68 -5.15
C ARG A 384 15.37 -0.63 -4.45
N ALA A 385 16.22 0.07 -5.21
CA ALA A 385 17.15 1.08 -4.71
C ALA A 385 16.66 2.53 -4.95
N PHE A 386 15.37 2.71 -5.28
CA PHE A 386 14.81 3.99 -5.73
C PHE A 386 15.11 5.14 -4.76
N TYR A 387 14.72 5.01 -3.48
CA TYR A 387 14.89 6.09 -2.49
C TYR A 387 16.35 6.38 -2.15
N GLY A 388 17.22 5.36 -2.11
CA GLY A 388 18.64 5.54 -1.83
C GLY A 388 19.42 6.22 -2.96
N GLY A 389 18.93 6.16 -4.20
CA GLY A 389 19.55 6.79 -5.37
C GLY A 389 18.82 8.04 -5.89
N LEU A 390 17.73 8.46 -5.24
CA LEU A 390 16.82 9.48 -5.76
C LEU A 390 17.54 10.83 -5.97
N ALA A 391 18.25 11.33 -4.97
CA ALA A 391 18.96 12.61 -5.07
C ALA A 391 19.98 12.62 -6.21
N ASP A 392 20.74 11.54 -6.35
CA ASP A 392 21.72 11.34 -7.41
C ASP A 392 21.05 11.31 -8.78
N GLN A 393 19.94 10.58 -8.92
CA GLN A 393 19.17 10.52 -10.16
C GLN A 393 18.68 11.90 -10.57
N LEU A 394 18.07 12.68 -9.65
CA LEU A 394 17.57 14.03 -9.94
C LEU A 394 18.69 14.98 -10.40
N CYS A 395 19.87 14.88 -9.76
CA CYS A 395 21.00 15.72 -10.13
C CYS A 395 21.59 15.33 -11.48
N VAL A 396 21.71 14.03 -11.77
CA VAL A 396 22.29 13.54 -13.03
C VAL A 396 21.36 13.75 -14.22
N SER A 397 20.05 13.54 -14.08
CA SER A 397 19.13 13.61 -15.22
C SER A 397 18.75 15.03 -15.61
N ASP A 398 18.50 15.91 -14.63
CA ASP A 398 17.79 17.18 -14.88
C ASP A 398 18.56 18.41 -14.38
N LEU A 399 19.08 18.36 -13.16
CA LEU A 399 19.52 19.57 -12.45
C LEU A 399 20.97 19.97 -12.72
N ALA A 400 21.92 19.04 -12.76
CA ALA A 400 23.33 19.35 -13.00
C ALA A 400 23.69 19.19 -14.48
N PRO A 401 24.73 19.89 -14.97
CA PRO A 401 25.25 19.66 -16.30
C PRO A 401 26.21 18.46 -16.30
N GLY A 402 26.51 17.92 -17.50
CA GLY A 402 27.52 16.86 -17.65
C GLY A 402 28.94 17.33 -17.31
N ASP A 403 29.84 16.38 -17.13
CA ASP A 403 31.21 16.61 -16.67
C ASP A 403 31.98 17.61 -17.58
N GLY A 404 32.82 18.44 -16.96
CA GLY A 404 33.71 19.39 -17.66
C GLY A 404 33.06 20.71 -18.11
N THR A 405 31.79 20.94 -17.79
CA THR A 405 31.09 22.20 -18.12
C THR A 405 31.19 23.23 -17.00
N ALA A 406 31.22 24.51 -17.37
CA ALA A 406 31.19 25.61 -16.40
C ALA A 406 29.83 25.63 -15.67
N CYS A 407 29.85 25.57 -14.34
CA CYS A 407 28.66 25.38 -13.52
C CYS A 407 28.57 26.38 -12.35
N TRP A 408 27.36 26.57 -11.84
CA TRP A 408 27.09 27.42 -10.68
C TRP A 408 27.39 26.70 -9.37
N ASN A 409 28.23 27.28 -8.52
CA ASN A 409 28.63 26.68 -7.24
C ASN A 409 27.96 27.28 -6.00
N GLY A 410 26.92 28.11 -6.18
CA GLY A 410 26.23 28.82 -5.09
C GLY A 410 26.74 30.24 -4.83
N ALA A 411 27.84 30.66 -5.46
CA ALA A 411 28.36 32.02 -5.41
C ALA A 411 28.71 32.60 -6.78
N GLY A 412 29.22 31.78 -7.70
CA GLY A 412 29.62 32.17 -9.05
C GLY A 412 29.72 30.96 -9.99
N VAL A 413 30.17 31.21 -11.22
CA VAL A 413 30.49 30.14 -12.19
C VAL A 413 31.93 29.68 -11.95
N ALA A 414 32.09 28.59 -11.20
CA ALA A 414 33.38 28.01 -10.84
C ALA A 414 33.19 26.57 -10.34
N SER A 415 34.28 25.83 -10.14
CA SER A 415 34.20 24.48 -9.56
C SER A 415 33.64 24.53 -8.13
N TYR A 416 32.85 23.52 -7.77
CA TYR A 416 32.41 23.29 -6.40
C TYR A 416 33.51 22.56 -5.62
N THR A 417 33.96 23.14 -4.50
CA THR A 417 35.12 22.66 -3.73
C THR A 417 34.76 22.04 -2.38
N LEU A 418 33.51 22.19 -1.93
CA LEU A 418 33.08 21.66 -0.64
C LEU A 418 32.84 20.15 -0.74
N ARG A 419 33.02 19.47 0.39
CA ARG A 419 32.81 18.02 0.48
C ARG A 419 31.34 17.68 0.22
N VAL A 420 31.10 16.66 -0.60
CA VAL A 420 29.77 16.12 -0.81
C VAL A 420 29.41 15.17 0.34
N VAL A 421 28.32 15.45 1.05
CA VAL A 421 27.84 14.60 2.15
C VAL A 421 27.02 13.42 1.64
N GLY A 422 26.94 12.36 2.46
CA GLY A 422 26.18 11.15 2.15
C GLY A 422 24.66 11.34 2.28
N ASN A 423 23.91 10.24 2.12
CA ASN A 423 22.45 10.21 2.27
C ASN A 423 22.02 10.02 3.74
N GLY A 424 20.76 10.35 4.05
CA GLY A 424 20.17 10.17 5.37
C GLY A 424 20.43 11.33 6.33
N ILE A 425 19.62 11.41 7.39
CA ILE A 425 19.60 12.53 8.34
C ILE A 425 20.94 12.65 9.05
N LYS A 426 21.52 11.53 9.49
CA LYS A 426 22.81 11.50 10.19
C LYS A 426 23.95 12.10 9.36
N ALA A 427 23.96 11.85 8.05
CA ALA A 427 24.98 12.38 7.16
C ALA A 427 24.83 13.90 6.91
N GLN A 428 23.64 14.47 7.14
CA GLN A 428 23.39 15.90 6.89
C GLN A 428 23.90 16.81 8.02
N ALA A 429 24.39 16.27 9.13
CA ALA A 429 24.92 17.09 10.23
C ALA A 429 26.04 18.04 9.76
N GLU A 430 26.88 17.56 8.84
CA GLU A 430 28.01 18.30 8.25
C GLU A 430 27.68 18.90 6.87
N ASN A 431 26.40 18.97 6.48
CA ASN A 431 26.02 19.50 5.17
C ASN A 431 26.25 21.02 5.10
N PRO A 432 27.09 21.52 4.16
CA PRO A 432 27.39 22.94 4.08
C PRO A 432 26.24 23.79 3.51
N GLU A 433 25.30 23.19 2.77
CA GLU A 433 24.28 23.91 2.01
C GLU A 433 22.91 23.93 2.68
N VAL A 434 22.53 22.84 3.36
CA VAL A 434 21.19 22.68 3.97
C VAL A 434 21.31 22.10 5.37
N LYS A 435 20.82 22.85 6.35
CA LYS A 435 20.77 22.40 7.75
C LYS A 435 19.53 21.52 7.97
N VAL A 436 19.75 20.28 8.38
CA VAL A 436 18.70 19.32 8.73
C VAL A 436 18.73 19.09 10.24
N LYS A 437 17.63 19.38 10.93
CA LYS A 437 17.56 19.30 12.40
C LYS A 437 16.83 18.06 12.90
N GLU A 438 15.72 17.71 12.25
CA GLU A 438 14.80 16.68 12.74
C GLU A 438 14.24 15.87 11.56
N ALA A 439 13.80 14.65 11.86
CA ALA A 439 13.10 13.79 10.92
C ALA A 439 11.71 14.33 10.61
N ASP A 440 11.22 14.08 9.40
CA ASP A 440 9.85 14.42 9.03
C ASP A 440 8.89 13.42 9.71
N PRO A 441 7.91 13.88 10.51
CA PRO A 441 6.98 12.99 11.21
C PRO A 441 6.08 12.19 10.26
N VAL A 442 5.71 12.75 9.10
CA VAL A 442 4.89 12.07 8.09
C VAL A 442 5.70 10.93 7.46
N ILE A 443 6.98 11.17 7.17
CA ILE A 443 7.87 10.13 6.64
C ILE A 443 8.14 9.05 7.69
N SER A 444 8.26 9.42 8.96
CA SER A 444 8.41 8.48 10.07
C SER A 444 7.20 7.55 10.18
N GLN A 445 5.98 8.08 10.02
CA GLN A 445 4.75 7.29 10.00
C GLN A 445 4.73 6.30 8.83
N VAL A 446 5.14 6.72 7.63
CA VAL A 446 5.25 5.83 6.45
C VAL A 446 6.28 4.73 6.69
N ILE A 447 7.41 5.05 7.31
CA ILE A 447 8.43 4.08 7.71
C ILE A 447 7.85 3.04 8.68
N ASP A 448 7.05 3.45 9.66
CA ASP A 448 6.44 2.53 10.62
C ASP A 448 5.39 1.61 9.96
N LYS A 449 4.59 2.14 9.01
CA LYS A 449 3.72 1.32 8.17
C LYS A 449 4.51 0.30 7.35
N LEU A 450 5.65 0.71 6.76
CA LEU A 450 6.55 -0.19 6.02
C LEU A 450 7.14 -1.28 6.94
N LYS A 451 7.55 -0.94 8.16
CA LYS A 451 8.01 -1.95 9.13
C LYS A 451 6.92 -2.96 9.46
N HIS A 452 5.71 -2.48 9.71
CA HIS A 452 4.56 -3.32 10.04
C HIS A 452 4.21 -4.28 8.90
N ILE A 453 4.06 -3.78 7.67
CA ILE A 453 3.74 -4.65 6.53
C ILE A 453 4.87 -5.65 6.25
N ASN A 454 6.14 -5.28 6.46
CA ASN A 454 7.26 -6.19 6.28
C ASN A 454 7.22 -7.36 7.27
N GLN A 455 6.78 -7.13 8.50
CA GLN A 455 6.56 -8.21 9.47
C GLN A 455 5.43 -9.16 9.00
N LEU A 456 4.30 -8.61 8.52
CA LEU A 456 3.20 -9.40 7.97
C LEU A 456 3.63 -10.20 6.73
N LEU A 457 4.32 -9.55 5.80
CA LEU A 457 4.86 -10.18 4.60
C LEU A 457 5.82 -11.31 4.97
N GLN A 458 6.62 -11.19 6.04
CA GLN A 458 7.51 -12.26 6.49
C GLN A 458 6.79 -13.41 7.22
N GLY A 459 5.49 -13.29 7.50
CA GLY A 459 4.72 -14.29 8.24
C GLY A 459 5.03 -14.31 9.74
N LYS A 460 5.63 -13.24 10.28
CA LYS A 460 5.78 -13.07 11.72
C LYS A 460 4.43 -12.67 12.28
N SER A 461 3.86 -13.48 13.18
CA SER A 461 2.63 -13.13 13.88
C SER A 461 2.85 -11.85 14.68
N ILE A 462 2.19 -10.77 14.28
CA ILE A 462 2.04 -9.58 15.11
C ILE A 462 0.83 -9.86 16.00
N PRO A 463 0.93 -9.69 17.34
CA PRO A 463 -0.25 -9.75 18.21
C PRO A 463 -1.33 -8.84 17.62
N LYS A 464 -2.60 -9.28 17.59
CA LYS A 464 -3.75 -8.48 17.13
C LYS A 464 -3.68 -7.10 17.77
N LEU A 465 -3.18 -6.11 17.04
CA LEU A 465 -3.24 -4.72 17.45
C LEU A 465 -4.60 -4.22 16.96
N GLY A 466 -5.42 -3.78 17.92
CA GLY A 466 -6.70 -3.18 17.64
C GLY A 466 -6.58 -2.05 16.62
N THR A 467 -7.65 -1.91 15.84
CA THR A 467 -8.06 -0.77 15.02
C THR A 467 -7.07 0.40 14.96
N LEU A 468 -6.58 0.68 13.75
CA LEU A 468 -5.61 1.71 13.37
C LEU A 468 -6.07 3.18 13.60
N ASP A 469 -6.95 3.43 14.59
CA ASP A 469 -7.52 4.74 14.92
C ASP A 469 -7.04 5.29 16.29
N GLN A 470 -6.09 4.63 16.97
CA GLN A 470 -5.64 5.03 18.32
C GLN A 470 -4.16 5.46 18.42
N ILE A 471 -3.50 5.84 17.33
CA ILE A 471 -2.15 6.47 17.39
C ILE A 471 -2.27 8.01 17.56
N GLU A 472 -3.40 8.48 18.11
CA GLU A 472 -3.59 9.87 18.49
C GLU A 472 -3.86 9.92 20.00
N THR A 473 -2.80 9.82 20.82
CA THR A 473 -2.63 10.53 22.09
C THR A 473 -1.32 10.11 22.76
N GLY A 474 -0.60 11.11 23.26
CA GLY A 474 0.74 11.00 23.79
C GLY A 474 0.86 10.12 25.04
N SER A 475 2.08 9.62 25.23
CA SER A 475 2.57 8.94 26.42
C SER A 475 2.27 9.72 27.70
N GLY A 476 1.55 9.06 28.61
CA GLY A 476 1.51 9.36 30.03
C GLY A 476 1.77 8.07 30.80
N ASP A 477 2.75 8.12 31.69
CA ASP A 477 3.38 7.03 32.42
C ASP A 477 2.45 5.98 33.05
N GLY A 478 2.93 4.73 33.03
CA GLY A 478 2.37 3.64 33.78
C GLY A 478 2.71 3.69 35.28
N TYR A 479 1.68 3.58 36.10
CA TYR A 479 1.70 3.09 37.48
C TYR A 479 0.45 2.20 37.62
N SER A 480 0.60 0.86 37.71
CA SER A 480 0.39 0.07 38.94
C SER A 480 -0.75 0.63 39.82
N GLY A 481 -1.86 -0.04 40.07
CA GLY A 481 -2.16 -1.46 40.15
C GLY A 481 -3.34 -1.53 41.12
N ASP A 482 -4.53 -1.86 40.62
CA ASP A 482 -5.72 -2.07 41.46
C ASP A 482 -5.82 -3.55 41.78
N CYS A 483 -5.51 -3.86 43.04
CA CYS A 483 -5.74 -5.14 43.65
C CYS A 483 -7.16 -5.15 44.22
N ASP A 484 -8.07 -5.85 43.55
CA ASP A 484 -9.43 -6.10 44.02
C ASP A 484 -9.59 -7.61 44.25
N ASP A 485 -9.36 -8.06 45.48
CA ASP A 485 -10.19 -9.02 46.20
C ASP A 485 -9.53 -9.51 47.51
N GLU A 486 -10.30 -9.37 48.59
CA GLU A 486 -10.42 -10.30 49.73
C GLU A 486 -9.27 -11.31 49.89
N ASP A 487 -8.20 -10.92 50.58
CA ASP A 487 -7.56 -11.69 51.66
C ASP A 487 -6.31 -10.96 52.19
N GLY A 488 -6.24 -10.81 53.51
CA GLY A 488 -5.23 -10.01 54.19
C GLY A 488 -3.80 -10.57 54.06
N CYS A 489 -2.91 -9.81 53.43
CA CYS A 489 -1.46 -10.07 53.54
C CYS A 489 -0.87 -9.29 54.72
N TRP A 490 -0.76 -9.99 55.85
CA TRP A 490 -0.05 -9.56 57.04
C TRP A 490 1.46 -9.46 56.78
N GLY A 491 2.06 -8.39 57.29
CA GLY A 491 3.51 -8.22 57.30
C GLY A 491 4.21 -9.06 58.37
N SER A 492 5.47 -9.41 58.10
CA SER A 492 6.61 -9.36 59.05
C SER A 492 7.82 -10.07 58.49
N GLY A 493 9.02 -9.53 58.75
CA GLY A 493 10.22 -10.37 58.93
C GLY A 493 11.51 -9.88 58.28
N ASN A 494 12.32 -9.18 59.07
CA ASN A 494 13.75 -8.90 58.84
C ASN A 494 14.61 -10.17 58.65
N GLY A 495 15.68 -10.07 57.86
CA GLY A 495 16.79 -11.01 57.85
C GLY A 495 17.97 -10.52 56.99
N ALA A 496 19.15 -10.42 57.60
CA ALA A 496 20.31 -9.69 57.11
C ALA A 496 21.25 -10.49 56.18
N ALA A 497 22.02 -9.73 55.39
CA ALA A 497 23.38 -9.91 54.85
C ALA A 497 24.06 -11.31 54.87
N GLU A 498 24.70 -11.67 53.74
CA GLU A 498 26.16 -11.91 53.66
C GLU A 498 26.61 -12.05 52.19
N ARG A 499 27.78 -11.47 51.89
CA ARG A 499 28.46 -11.40 50.59
C ARG A 499 29.22 -12.69 50.27
N ARG A 500 29.35 -13.06 48.99
CA ARG A 500 30.59 -13.66 48.46
C ARG A 500 30.91 -13.16 47.05
N ARG A 501 32.00 -12.39 46.97
CA ARG A 501 32.80 -12.15 45.76
C ARG A 501 33.53 -13.45 45.40
N ILE A 502 33.62 -13.75 44.10
CA ILE A 502 34.69 -14.58 43.55
C ILE A 502 35.35 -13.74 42.45
N GLU A 503 36.65 -13.53 42.63
CA GLU A 503 37.53 -12.77 41.74
C GLU A 503 37.82 -13.55 40.45
N THR A 504 37.90 -12.80 39.37
CA THR A 504 38.38 -13.19 38.05
C THR A 504 39.92 -13.21 38.04
N MET A 505 40.54 -14.29 37.54
CA MET A 505 41.90 -14.24 37.01
C MET A 505 41.89 -14.69 35.55
N TYR A 506 42.19 -13.74 34.66
CA TYR A 506 42.60 -13.98 33.29
C TYR A 506 44.06 -14.49 33.29
N MET A 507 44.35 -15.52 32.47
CA MET A 507 45.70 -15.77 31.96
C MET A 507 45.74 -15.28 30.51
N GLU A 508 46.66 -14.36 30.24
CA GLU A 508 47.14 -14.02 28.90
C GLU A 508 48.21 -15.03 28.46
N ALA A 509 48.29 -15.21 27.13
CA ALA A 509 49.52 -15.48 26.41
C ALA A 509 49.65 -14.43 25.29
#